data_AF-A0A444FZL6-F1
#
_entry.id   AF-A0A444FZL6-F1
#
_cell.length_a   1.000
_cell.length_b   1.000
_cell.length_c   1.000
_cell.angle_alpha   90.00
_cell.angle_beta   90.00
_cell.angle_gamma   90.00
#
_symmetry.space_group_name_H-M   'P 1'
#
loop_
_entity.id
_entity.type
_entity.pdbx_description
1 polymer ?
#
loop_
_entity_poly.entity_id
_entity_poly.type
_entity_poly.pdbx_seq_one_letter_code
_entity_poly.pdbx_strand_id
1 'polypeptide(L)'
;MSGTSLIIDRYSYSGVAFSAAKGLDVEWCKLSSSIMRTTCAFFLYYCSAFNVHHSEICNLYPMQKAAERGGYGTERYEKLEFQKKVAEHYRTLYDASWKVAFISEFYPQIVDGDLPVETLEEQIRELALGCMLTCQKGKPLSILWQAK
;
A
#
# COMPACT_ATOMS: atom_id res chain seq x y z
N MET A 1 19.58 20.15 13.08
CA MET A 1 18.45 19.31 12.63
C MET A 1 18.63 17.93 13.23
N SER A 2 17.82 17.56 14.23
CA SER A 2 17.87 16.24 14.88
C SER A 2 16.50 15.56 14.73
N GLY A 3 16.25 15.01 13.55
CA GLY A 3 15.05 14.23 13.26
C GLY A 3 15.42 12.86 12.73
N THR A 4 14.64 11.84 13.07
CA THR A 4 14.85 10.45 12.64
C THR A 4 13.76 10.07 11.64
N SER A 5 14.15 9.63 10.45
CA SER A 5 13.22 9.03 9.48
C SER A 5 12.89 7.60 9.91
N LEU A 6 11.62 7.22 9.82
CA LEU A 6 11.14 5.87 10.12
C LEU A 6 10.64 5.21 8.83
N ILE A 7 11.18 4.03 8.52
CA ILE A 7 10.64 3.15 7.46
C ILE A 7 9.80 2.10 8.19
N ILE A 8 8.53 2.00 7.82
CA ILE A 8 7.56 1.14 8.51
C ILE A 8 6.98 0.16 7.51
N ASP A 9 7.25 -1.13 7.69
CA ASP A 9 6.57 -2.19 6.96
C ASP A 9 5.22 -2.47 7.61
N ARG A 10 4.15 -2.15 6.87
CA ARG A 10 2.74 -2.13 7.30
C ARG A 10 2.43 -1.12 8.40
N TYR A 11 1.32 -0.40 8.21
CA TYR A 11 0.80 0.55 9.18
C TYR A 11 -0.73 0.44 9.27
N SER A 12 -1.43 1.47 9.78
CA SER A 12 -2.88 1.45 9.98
C SER A 12 -3.72 1.00 8.79
N TYR A 13 -3.32 1.34 7.56
CA TYR A 13 -4.02 0.89 6.36
C TYR A 13 -4.15 -0.64 6.29
N SER A 14 -3.12 -1.37 6.70
CA SER A 14 -3.16 -2.85 6.74
C SER A 14 -4.10 -3.33 7.84
N GLY A 15 -4.06 -2.72 9.02
CA GLY A 15 -4.97 -3.05 10.12
C GLY A 15 -6.44 -2.89 9.72
N VAL A 16 -6.77 -1.78 9.06
CA VAL A 16 -8.14 -1.52 8.58
C VAL A 16 -8.54 -2.48 7.46
N ALA A 17 -7.70 -2.66 6.44
CA ALA A 17 -8.03 -3.54 5.31
C ALA A 17 -8.27 -4.99 5.74
N PHE A 18 -7.40 -5.55 6.59
CA PHE A 18 -7.54 -6.93 7.09
C PHE A 18 -8.70 -7.10 8.07
N SER A 19 -9.05 -6.06 8.84
CA SER A 19 -10.16 -6.10 9.78
C SER A 19 -11.50 -5.99 9.05
N ALA A 20 -11.59 -5.08 8.08
CA ALA A 20 -12.75 -4.94 7.22
C ALA A 20 -13.00 -6.19 6.37
N ALA A 21 -11.94 -6.84 5.87
CA ALA A 21 -12.05 -8.11 5.13
C ALA A 21 -12.66 -9.25 5.96
N LYS A 22 -12.66 -9.15 7.29
CA LYS A 22 -13.33 -10.09 8.20
C LYS A 22 -14.80 -9.72 8.48
N GLY A 23 -15.30 -8.63 7.90
CA GLY A 23 -16.67 -8.15 8.05
C GLY A 23 -16.85 -7.05 9.09
N LEU A 24 -15.77 -6.43 9.58
CA LEU A 24 -15.89 -5.26 10.47
C LEU A 24 -16.15 -3.98 9.65
N ASP A 25 -16.87 -3.05 10.24
CA ASP A 25 -17.12 -1.75 9.62
C ASP A 25 -15.81 -0.97 9.40
N VAL A 26 -15.64 -0.39 8.21
CA VAL A 26 -14.40 0.30 7.81
C VAL A 26 -14.17 1.54 8.67
N GLU A 27 -15.22 2.33 8.94
CA GLU A 27 -15.10 3.55 9.73
C GLU A 27 -14.77 3.20 11.19
N TRP A 28 -15.40 2.16 11.74
CA TRP A 28 -15.03 1.62 13.05
C TRP A 28 -13.56 1.20 13.13
N CYS A 29 -13.05 0.52 12.10
CA CYS A 29 -11.64 0.13 12.04
C CYS A 29 -10.69 1.34 11.93
N LYS A 30 -11.11 2.43 11.28
CA LYS A 30 -10.33 3.67 11.20
C LYS A 30 -10.26 4.39 12.56
N LEU A 31 -11.33 4.35 13.35
CA LEU A 31 -11.38 5.01 14.66
C LEU A 31 -10.36 4.46 15.65
N SER A 32 -10.06 3.16 15.60
CA SER A 32 -9.04 2.54 16.46
C SER A 32 -7.60 2.92 16.07
N SER A 33 -7.42 3.70 14.99
CA SER A 33 -6.15 4.01 14.35
C SER A 33 -5.83 5.50 14.36
N SER A 34 -6.20 6.21 15.44
CA SER A 34 -5.88 7.63 15.65
C SER A 34 -4.37 7.83 15.90
N ILE A 35 -3.55 7.53 14.88
CA ILE A 35 -2.09 7.55 14.93
C ILE A 35 -1.53 8.58 13.94
N MET A 36 -0.22 8.85 14.05
CA MET A 36 0.44 9.85 13.21
C MET A 36 0.30 9.51 11.73
N ARG A 37 -0.05 10.50 10.90
CA ARG A 37 -0.07 10.35 9.45
C ARG A 37 1.36 10.19 8.95
N THR A 38 1.59 9.13 8.18
CA THR A 38 2.84 8.94 7.45
C THR A 38 3.01 10.07 6.44
N THR A 39 4.20 10.68 6.41
CA THR A 39 4.51 11.74 5.44
C THR A 39 4.49 11.22 4.01
N CYS A 40 4.83 9.93 3.85
CA CYS A 40 4.69 9.16 2.62
C CYS A 40 4.26 7.73 2.95
N ALA A 41 3.27 7.25 2.20
CA ALA A 41 2.81 5.87 2.23
C ALA A 41 3.05 5.26 0.86
N PHE A 42 3.65 4.08 0.84
CA PHE A 42 3.89 3.28 -0.36
C PHE A 42 2.99 2.06 -0.32
N PHE A 43 2.31 1.78 -1.43
CA PHE A 43 1.57 0.55 -1.62
C PHE A 43 2.19 -0.23 -2.78
N LEU A 44 2.87 -1.31 -2.43
CA LEU A 44 3.47 -2.23 -3.39
C LEU A 44 2.41 -3.24 -3.82
N TYR A 45 2.28 -3.43 -5.13
CA TYR A 45 1.27 -4.32 -5.67
C TYR A 45 1.77 -4.91 -6.99
N TYR A 46 1.75 -6.24 -7.10
CA TYR A 46 2.26 -6.96 -8.26
C TYR A 46 1.31 -6.82 -9.43
N CYS A 47 1.75 -6.26 -10.56
CA CYS A 47 0.86 -5.89 -11.65
C CYS A 47 1.42 -6.28 -13.03
N SER A 48 1.90 -7.50 -13.26
CA SER A 48 2.23 -7.89 -14.64
C SER A 48 1.01 -8.36 -15.41
N ALA A 49 0.42 -7.45 -16.18
CA ALA A 49 -0.23 -7.83 -17.43
C ALA A 49 -0.20 -6.67 -18.42
N PHE A 50 0.71 -6.77 -19.39
CA PHE A 50 0.57 -6.06 -20.65
C PHE A 50 -0.63 -6.66 -21.40
N ASN A 51 -1.64 -5.85 -21.75
CA ASN A 51 -2.75 -6.19 -22.66
C ASN A 51 -3.84 -7.19 -22.22
N VAL A 52 -4.35 -7.14 -20.98
CA VAL A 52 -5.54 -7.94 -20.63
C VAL A 52 -6.55 -7.13 -19.78
N HIS A 53 -7.84 -7.45 -19.94
CA HIS A 53 -9.00 -6.69 -19.47
C HIS A 53 -8.91 -6.29 -17.98
N HIS A 54 -9.05 -4.98 -17.75
CA HIS A 54 -8.55 -4.20 -16.61
C HIS A 54 -9.13 -4.54 -15.22
N SER A 55 -10.28 -5.22 -15.15
CA SER A 55 -11.02 -5.45 -13.89
C SER A 55 -10.75 -6.80 -13.22
N GLU A 56 -10.35 -7.83 -13.96
CA GLU A 56 -10.20 -9.19 -13.41
C GLU A 56 -8.76 -9.49 -12.97
N ILE A 57 -7.77 -8.96 -13.68
CA ILE A 57 -6.35 -9.21 -13.37
C ILE A 57 -5.88 -8.46 -12.15
N CYS A 58 -6.36 -7.23 -11.95
CA CYS A 58 -6.14 -6.50 -10.71
C CYS A 58 -6.77 -7.21 -9.49
N ASN A 59 -7.56 -8.26 -9.67
CA ASN A 59 -8.14 -9.00 -8.56
C ASN A 59 -7.61 -10.42 -8.42
N LEU A 60 -6.67 -10.86 -9.25
CA LEU A 60 -6.27 -12.27 -9.27
C LEU A 60 -4.77 -12.47 -9.45
N TYR A 61 -4.17 -11.73 -10.38
CA TYR A 61 -2.78 -11.91 -10.78
C TYR A 61 -1.76 -11.70 -9.65
N PRO A 62 -1.83 -10.62 -8.83
CA PRO A 62 -0.88 -10.42 -7.74
C PRO A 62 -0.90 -11.56 -6.71
N MET A 63 -2.07 -12.14 -6.49
CA MET A 63 -2.27 -13.19 -5.48
C MET A 63 -1.86 -14.56 -5.98
N GLN A 64 -2.06 -14.83 -7.28
CA GLN A 64 -1.54 -16.03 -7.92
C GLN A 64 0.00 -16.02 -7.93
N LYS A 65 0.61 -14.88 -8.27
CA LYS A 65 2.06 -14.72 -8.25
C LYS A 65 2.64 -14.74 -6.83
N ALA A 66 1.94 -14.14 -5.87
CA ALA A 66 2.29 -14.30 -4.45
C ALA A 66 2.18 -15.77 -4.01
N ALA A 67 1.25 -16.54 -4.59
CA ALA A 67 1.10 -17.97 -4.32
C ALA A 67 2.18 -18.86 -4.95
N GLU A 68 2.86 -18.38 -6.00
CA GLU A 68 4.03 -19.05 -6.58
C GLU A 68 5.26 -18.98 -5.66
N ARG A 69 5.25 -18.11 -4.64
CA ARG A 69 6.30 -18.08 -3.61
C ARG A 69 6.17 -19.33 -2.75
N GLY A 70 7.27 -20.05 -2.59
CA GLY A 70 7.31 -21.24 -1.74
C GLY A 70 6.79 -20.92 -0.33
N GLY A 71 5.82 -21.72 0.14
CA GLY A 71 5.23 -21.57 1.48
C GLY A 71 3.86 -20.87 1.53
N TYR A 72 3.31 -20.43 0.39
CA TYR A 72 1.95 -19.84 0.37
C TYR A 72 0.88 -20.82 0.87
N GLY A 73 0.00 -20.31 1.73
CA GLY A 73 -1.11 -21.06 2.32
C GLY A 73 -0.78 -21.64 3.70
N THR A 74 0.42 -21.38 4.21
CA THR A 74 0.84 -21.81 5.55
C THR A 74 0.45 -20.80 6.61
N GLU A 75 0.36 -19.51 6.26
CA GLU A 75 -0.10 -18.47 7.18
C GLU A 75 -1.63 -18.29 7.18
N ARG A 76 -2.15 -17.82 8.32
CA ARG A 76 -3.60 -17.69 8.59
C ARG A 76 -4.39 -16.97 7.49
N TYR A 77 -3.78 -15.96 6.86
CA TYR A 77 -4.44 -15.09 5.88
C TYR A 77 -4.01 -15.36 4.43
N GLU A 78 -3.15 -16.33 4.16
CA GLU A 78 -2.72 -16.71 2.80
C GLU A 78 -3.77 -17.57 2.10
N LYS A 79 -4.99 -17.04 2.01
CA LYS A 79 -6.10 -17.65 1.28
C LYS A 79 -6.49 -16.70 0.17
N LEU A 80 -6.51 -17.18 -1.07
CA LEU A 80 -6.80 -16.38 -2.26
C LEU A 80 -8.07 -15.52 -2.09
N GLU A 81 -9.17 -16.15 -1.64
CA GLU A 81 -10.45 -15.45 -1.42
C GLU A 81 -10.40 -14.39 -0.32
N PHE A 82 -9.55 -14.58 0.70
CA PHE A 82 -9.38 -13.58 1.75
C PHE A 82 -8.51 -12.41 1.27
N GLN A 83 -7.43 -12.71 0.56
CA GLN A 83 -6.54 -11.69 -0.01
C GLN A 83 -7.27 -10.82 -1.06
N LYS A 84 -8.24 -11.38 -1.80
CA LYS A 84 -9.12 -10.60 -2.70
C LYS A 84 -9.88 -9.52 -1.93
N LYS A 85 -10.54 -9.89 -0.84
CA LYS A 85 -11.29 -8.95 0.02
C LYS A 85 -10.37 -7.89 0.61
N VAL A 86 -9.18 -8.27 1.06
CA VAL A 86 -8.18 -7.33 1.57
C VAL A 86 -7.78 -6.32 0.49
N ALA A 87 -7.53 -6.77 -0.74
CA ALA A 87 -7.19 -5.90 -1.86
C ALA A 87 -8.32 -4.90 -2.20
N GLU A 88 -9.58 -5.36 -2.17
CA GLU A 88 -10.74 -4.49 -2.34
C GLU A 88 -10.78 -3.39 -1.27
N HIS A 89 -10.56 -3.74 0.00
CA HIS A 89 -10.53 -2.74 1.06
C HIS A 89 -9.36 -1.76 0.93
N TYR A 90 -8.16 -2.19 0.52
CA TYR A 90 -7.08 -1.25 0.24
C TYR A 90 -7.46 -0.21 -0.82
N ARG A 91 -8.22 -0.59 -1.86
CA ARG A 91 -8.73 0.37 -2.85
C ARG A 91 -9.68 1.39 -2.25
N THR A 92 -10.52 0.98 -1.29
CA THR A 92 -11.43 1.91 -0.60
C THR A 92 -10.72 2.85 0.37
N LEU A 93 -9.53 2.47 0.86
CA LEU A 93 -8.74 3.27 1.80
C LEU A 93 -7.76 4.22 1.12
N TYR A 94 -7.55 4.05 -0.18
CA TYR A 94 -6.70 4.91 -0.98
C TYR A 94 -7.23 6.36 -0.95
N ASP A 95 -6.30 7.31 -0.81
CA ASP A 95 -6.56 8.74 -0.93
C ASP A 95 -5.39 9.47 -1.61
N ALA A 96 -5.58 10.75 -1.96
CA ALA A 96 -4.57 11.54 -2.65
C ALA A 96 -3.27 11.82 -1.84
N SER A 97 -3.18 11.36 -0.59
CA SER A 97 -1.98 11.50 0.24
C SER A 97 -0.94 10.41 0.00
N TRP A 98 -1.33 9.30 -0.64
CA TRP A 98 -0.42 8.21 -0.98
C TRP A 98 0.57 8.68 -2.05
N LYS A 99 1.85 8.30 -1.91
CA LYS A 99 2.90 8.68 -2.87
C LYS A 99 3.19 7.52 -3.79
N VAL A 100 3.44 7.86 -5.04
CA VAL A 100 3.45 6.88 -6.11
C VAL A 100 4.80 6.81 -6.78
N ALA A 101 5.33 5.60 -6.90
CA ALA A 101 6.26 5.26 -7.97
C ALA A 101 5.44 4.74 -9.15
N PHE A 102 5.43 5.48 -10.25
CA PHE A 102 4.80 5.00 -11.49
C PHE A 102 5.56 3.77 -11.97
N ILE A 103 4.87 2.66 -12.25
CA ILE A 103 4.90 2.01 -13.58
C ILE A 103 3.51 1.39 -13.85
N SER A 104 2.52 2.24 -14.15
CA SER A 104 1.32 1.89 -14.92
C SER A 104 0.68 3.19 -15.42
N GLU A 105 0.49 3.33 -16.73
CA GLU A 105 -0.22 4.50 -17.32
C GLU A 105 -1.67 4.59 -16.81
N PHE A 106 -2.25 3.47 -16.37
CA PHE A 106 -3.64 3.37 -15.96
C PHE A 106 -3.85 3.49 -14.44
N TYR A 107 -2.88 3.04 -13.64
CA TYR A 107 -2.86 3.26 -12.19
C TYR A 107 -1.59 4.00 -11.81
N PRO A 108 -1.59 5.34 -11.94
CA PRO A 108 -0.42 6.16 -11.65
C PRO A 108 -0.13 6.21 -10.16
N GLN A 109 -0.68 5.27 -9.35
CA GLN A 109 -0.70 5.25 -7.88
C GLN A 109 -0.28 3.94 -7.21
N ILE A 110 0.24 3.00 -8.00
CA ILE A 110 0.58 1.65 -7.59
C ILE A 110 2.01 1.31 -8.07
N VAL A 111 2.86 0.78 -7.19
CA VAL A 111 4.21 0.32 -7.54
C VAL A 111 4.15 -1.12 -8.03
N ASP A 112 4.56 -1.37 -9.28
CA ASP A 112 4.57 -2.72 -9.86
C ASP A 112 5.63 -3.60 -9.21
N GLY A 113 5.18 -4.52 -8.35
CA GLY A 113 6.06 -5.46 -7.65
C GLY A 113 6.81 -6.45 -8.56
N ASP A 114 6.48 -6.52 -9.85
CA ASP A 114 7.11 -7.45 -10.81
C ASP A 114 8.43 -6.97 -11.40
N LEU A 115 8.81 -5.73 -11.09
CA LEU A 115 10.09 -5.17 -11.47
C LEU A 115 11.24 -5.83 -10.69
N PRO A 116 12.47 -5.81 -11.25
CA PRO A 116 13.67 -6.19 -10.52
C PRO A 116 13.77 -5.42 -9.19
N VAL A 117 14.31 -6.09 -8.17
CA VAL A 117 14.43 -5.54 -6.82
C VAL A 117 15.23 -4.23 -6.83
N GLU A 118 16.26 -4.16 -7.66
CA GLU A 118 17.13 -2.99 -7.82
C GLU A 118 16.35 -1.78 -8.38
N THR A 119 15.48 -2.01 -9.35
CA THR A 119 14.61 -0.98 -9.94
C THR A 119 13.57 -0.50 -8.92
N LEU A 120 12.96 -1.41 -8.16
CA LEU A 120 12.02 -1.07 -7.09
C LEU A 120 12.70 -0.26 -5.99
N GLU A 121 13.88 -0.68 -5.57
CA GLU A 121 14.66 0.00 -4.54
C GLU A 121 14.96 1.45 -4.95
N GLU A 122 15.45 1.65 -6.18
CA GLU A 122 15.78 2.96 -6.70
C GLU A 122 14.56 3.91 -6.70
N GLN A 123 13.42 3.44 -7.18
CA GLN A 123 12.20 4.23 -7.24
C GLN A 123 11.66 4.60 -5.85
N ILE A 124 11.61 3.63 -4.93
CA ILE A 124 11.14 3.87 -3.56
C ILE A 124 12.09 4.85 -2.86
N ARG A 125 13.40 4.71 -3.08
CA ARG A 125 14.43 5.59 -2.52
C ARG A 125 14.26 7.03 -2.99
N GLU A 126 14.08 7.27 -4.29
CA GLU A 126 13.87 8.62 -4.82
C GLU A 126 12.65 9.31 -4.21
N LEU A 127 11.54 8.59 -4.09
CA LEU A 127 10.32 9.13 -3.49
C LEU A 127 10.54 9.42 -2.00
N ALA A 128 11.13 8.49 -1.26
CA ALA A 128 11.42 8.67 0.16
C ALA A 128 12.30 9.91 0.38
N LEU A 129 13.32 10.13 -0.45
CA LEU A 129 14.17 11.32 -0.41
C LEU A 129 13.37 12.60 -0.69
N GLY A 130 12.50 12.61 -1.72
CA GLY A 130 11.63 13.75 -2.00
C GLY A 130 10.69 14.10 -0.84
N CYS A 131 10.18 13.08 -0.16
CA CYS A 131 9.37 13.22 1.05
C CYS A 131 10.16 13.84 2.21
N MET A 132 11.39 13.33 2.44
CA MET A 132 12.28 13.84 3.48
C MET A 132 12.60 15.32 3.24
N LEU A 133 12.93 15.71 2.00
CA LEU A 133 13.20 17.10 1.63
C LEU A 133 11.99 18.01 1.90
N THR A 134 10.78 17.54 1.60
CA THR A 134 9.54 18.31 1.86
C THR A 134 9.30 18.51 3.36
N CYS A 135 9.61 17.51 4.18
CA CYS A 135 9.51 17.61 5.64
C CYS A 135 10.57 18.57 6.21
N GLN A 136 11.80 18.54 5.67
CA GLN A 136 12.87 19.47 6.04
C GLN A 136 12.52 20.93 5.72
N LYS A 137 11.70 21.17 4.69
CA LYS A 137 11.15 22.49 4.36
C LYS A 137 10.04 22.98 5.32
N GLY A 138 9.77 22.25 6.40
CA GLY A 138 8.84 22.66 7.46
C GLY A 138 7.40 22.20 7.28
N LYS A 139 7.13 21.23 6.39
CA LYS A 139 5.79 20.61 6.31
C LYS A 139 5.49 19.89 7.63
N PRO A 140 4.44 20.27 8.38
CA PRO A 140 4.13 19.64 9.66
C PRO A 140 3.61 18.21 9.48
N LEU A 141 3.86 17.37 10.48
CA LEU A 141 3.18 16.08 10.60
C LEU A 141 1.69 16.33 10.88
N SER A 142 0.84 15.45 10.35
CA SER A 142 -0.61 15.51 10.55
C SER A 142 -1.10 14.19 11.16
N ILE A 143 -2.35 14.15 11.59
CA ILE A 143 -2.97 12.93 12.13
C ILE A 143 -3.66 12.18 10.98
N LEU A 144 -3.52 10.85 10.99
CA LEU A 144 -4.15 10.00 9.98
C LEU A 144 -5.67 9.99 10.18
N TRP A 145 -6.43 10.11 9.09
CA TRP A 145 -7.91 10.13 9.08
C TRP A 145 -8.58 11.16 10.01
N GLN A 146 -7.85 12.19 10.44
CA GLN A 146 -8.45 13.33 11.13
C GLN A 146 -9.45 14.03 10.19
N ALA A 147 -10.71 14.12 10.64
CA ALA A 147 -11.74 14.88 9.94
C ALA A 147 -11.29 16.35 9.80
N LYS A 148 -11.56 16.95 8.64
CA LYS A 148 -11.37 18.39 8.42
C LYS A 148 -12.41 19.19 9.19
#